data_AF-A0A7K9WHB0-F1
#
_entry.id   AF-A0A7K9WHB0-F1
#
_cell.length_a   1.000
_cell.length_b   1.000
_cell.length_c   1.000
_cell.angle_alpha   90.00
_cell.angle_beta   90.00
_cell.angle_gamma   90.00
#
_symmetry.space_group_name_H-M   'P 1'
#
loop_
_entity.id
_entity.type
_entity.pdbx_description
1 polymer ?
#
loop_
_entity_poly.entity_id
_entity_poly.type
_entity_poly.pdbx_seq_one_letter_code
_entity_poly.pdbx_strand_id
1 'polypeptide(L)'
;CFSPQAFDETIVKDSSLAVGYFQRGFVHLQLEMYEEALSDYHMAFSHLRQNPFIDYKQLGLRHILYAWEVLYSIAVVQCHLQQWQEARVTLEKAVVWRPERRTAVLELALERVQDHLFLEPILVPLGELFRPRKKEVEQLDSKDFLGKPKVISSIIPNDEYIGFEPLRPQKQGFYEPSADALR
;
A
#
# COMPACT_ATOMS: atom_id res chain seq x y z
N CYS A 1 16.65 -4.88 -4.89
CA CYS A 1 16.81 -3.82 -5.90
C CYS A 1 15.42 -3.46 -6.43
N PHE A 2 15.00 -2.21 -6.31
CA PHE A 2 13.75 -1.74 -6.92
C PHE A 2 13.99 -1.60 -8.42
N SER A 3 13.34 -2.43 -9.24
CA SER A 3 13.42 -2.29 -10.70
C SER A 3 12.39 -1.26 -11.19
N PRO A 4 12.72 -0.40 -12.17
CA PRO A 4 11.73 0.50 -12.79
C PRO A 4 10.51 -0.26 -13.34
N GLN A 5 10.75 -1.45 -13.88
CA GLN A 5 9.74 -2.31 -14.49
C GLN A 5 8.57 -2.66 -13.56
N ALA A 6 8.83 -2.90 -12.27
CA ALA A 6 7.76 -3.20 -11.32
C ALA A 6 6.84 -1.99 -11.09
N PHE A 7 7.40 -0.77 -11.15
CA PHE A 7 6.62 0.45 -11.06
C PHE A 7 5.87 0.77 -12.35
N ASP A 8 6.42 0.41 -13.52
CA ASP A 8 5.70 0.51 -14.79
C ASP A 8 4.41 -0.31 -14.75
N GLU A 9 4.47 -1.57 -14.29
CA GLU A 9 3.29 -2.41 -14.12
C GLU A 9 2.29 -1.82 -13.11
N THR A 10 2.79 -1.17 -12.06
CA THR A 10 1.95 -0.52 -11.04
C THR A 10 1.19 0.67 -11.64
N ILE A 11 1.87 1.51 -12.40
CA ILE A 11 1.30 2.70 -13.03
C ILE A 11 0.31 2.32 -14.16
N VAL A 12 0.55 1.21 -14.86
CA VAL A 12 -0.44 0.68 -15.83
C VAL A 12 -1.74 0.26 -15.13
N LYS A 13 -1.65 -0.28 -13.90
CA LYS A 13 -2.84 -0.70 -13.13
C LYS A 13 -3.58 0.48 -12.50
N ASP A 14 -2.86 1.50 -12.04
CA ASP A 14 -3.43 2.74 -11.50
C ASP A 14 -2.61 3.96 -11.97
N SER A 15 -3.05 4.55 -13.07
CA SER A 15 -2.42 5.73 -13.66
C SER A 15 -2.64 7.01 -12.85
N SER A 16 -3.40 6.96 -11.76
CA SER A 16 -3.62 8.09 -10.85
C SER A 16 -2.82 7.99 -9.55
N LEU A 17 -2.00 6.94 -9.40
CA LEU A 17 -1.26 6.66 -8.17
C LEU A 17 -0.04 7.57 -8.03
N ALA A 18 -0.21 8.75 -7.43
CA ALA A 18 0.87 9.73 -7.26
C ALA A 18 2.13 9.16 -6.55
N VAL A 19 1.95 8.35 -5.50
CA VAL A 19 3.09 7.69 -4.81
C VAL A 19 3.82 6.67 -5.69
N GLY A 20 3.13 6.05 -6.65
CA GLY A 20 3.75 5.14 -7.62
C GLY A 20 4.72 5.87 -8.52
N TYR A 21 4.28 7.00 -9.10
CA TYR A 21 5.17 7.90 -9.85
C TYR A 21 6.30 8.45 -8.99
N PHE A 22 6.03 8.87 -7.76
CA PHE A 22 7.06 9.39 -6.85
C PHE A 22 8.16 8.35 -6.56
N GLN A 23 7.77 7.10 -6.28
CA GLN A 23 8.74 6.02 -6.05
C GLN A 23 9.49 5.63 -7.33
N ARG A 24 8.82 5.59 -8.49
CA ARG A 24 9.51 5.35 -9.78
C ARG A 24 10.52 6.44 -10.11
N GLY A 25 10.15 7.71 -9.91
CA GLY A 25 11.04 8.85 -10.08
C GLY A 25 12.29 8.77 -9.19
N PHE A 26 12.14 8.29 -7.94
CA PHE A 26 13.28 8.03 -7.08
C PHE A 26 14.19 6.92 -7.64
N VAL A 27 13.62 5.83 -8.15
CA VAL A 27 14.42 4.76 -8.80
C VAL A 27 15.14 5.29 -10.04
N HIS A 28 14.47 6.09 -10.89
CA HIS A 28 15.09 6.72 -12.05
C HIS A 28 16.24 7.65 -11.65
N LEU A 29 16.08 8.45 -10.59
CA LEU A 29 17.14 9.29 -10.05
C LEU A 29 18.35 8.46 -9.60
N GLN A 30 18.14 7.33 -8.92
CA GLN A 30 19.22 6.43 -8.50
C GLN A 30 19.94 5.76 -9.67
N LEU A 31 19.29 5.65 -10.82
CA LEU A 31 19.86 5.12 -12.06
C LEU A 31 20.43 6.21 -12.98
N GLU A 32 20.50 7.46 -12.50
CA GLU A 32 20.96 8.63 -13.25
C GLU A 32 20.13 8.94 -14.51
N MET A 33 18.89 8.45 -14.56
CA MET A 33 17.90 8.72 -15.61
C MET A 33 17.10 9.97 -15.24
N TYR A 34 17.76 11.13 -15.30
CA TYR A 34 17.26 12.37 -14.73
C TYR A 34 16.01 12.91 -15.45
N GLU A 35 15.93 12.80 -16.77
CA GLU A 35 14.76 13.29 -17.53
C GLU A 35 13.51 12.46 -17.21
N GLU A 36 13.65 11.14 -17.10
CA GLU A 36 12.60 10.22 -16.70
C GLU A 36 12.18 10.45 -15.25
N ALA A 37 13.14 10.69 -14.35
CA ALA A 37 12.86 11.06 -12.96
C ALA A 37 12.07 12.37 -12.87
N LEU A 38 12.46 13.39 -13.64
CA LEU A 38 11.80 14.69 -13.68
C LEU A 38 10.35 14.54 -14.16
N SER A 39 10.14 13.78 -15.23
CA SER A 39 8.82 13.48 -15.78
C SER A 39 7.93 12.76 -14.75
N ASP A 40 8.47 11.76 -14.06
CA ASP A 40 7.76 11.03 -13.01
C ASP A 40 7.36 11.92 -11.83
N TYR A 41 8.26 12.79 -11.37
CA TYR A 41 7.89 13.71 -10.28
C TYR A 41 6.86 14.75 -10.71
N HIS A 42 6.90 15.23 -11.96
CA HIS A 42 5.84 16.10 -12.50
C HIS A 42 4.49 15.37 -12.57
N MET A 43 4.48 14.11 -13.00
CA MET A 43 3.27 13.28 -12.98
C MET A 43 2.76 13.07 -11.56
N ALA A 44 3.63 12.75 -10.60
CA ALA A 44 3.27 12.63 -9.20
C ALA A 44 2.62 13.93 -8.67
N PHE A 45 3.21 15.09 -8.97
CA PHE A 45 2.68 16.39 -8.54
C PHE A 45 1.31 16.69 -9.18
N SER A 46 1.15 16.42 -10.48
CA SER A 46 -0.13 16.58 -11.19
C SER A 46 -1.23 15.73 -10.56
N HIS A 47 -0.92 14.48 -10.19
CA HIS A 47 -1.87 13.57 -9.57
C HIS A 47 -2.25 13.92 -8.12
N LEU A 48 -1.53 14.85 -7.46
CA LEU A 48 -1.99 15.46 -6.22
C LEU A 48 -3.20 16.38 -6.43
N ARG A 49 -3.47 16.85 -7.66
CA ARG A 49 -4.65 17.65 -8.03
C ARG A 49 -4.85 18.87 -7.13
N GLN A 50 -3.78 19.62 -6.88
CA GLN A 50 -3.78 20.81 -6.02
C GLN A 50 -4.12 20.51 -4.54
N ASN A 51 -4.04 19.24 -4.10
CA ASN A 51 -4.09 18.91 -2.68
C ASN A 51 -2.69 19.04 -2.06
N PRO A 52 -2.57 19.57 -0.83
CA PRO A 52 -1.28 19.73 -0.17
C PRO A 52 -0.63 18.39 0.20
N PHE A 53 -1.42 17.32 0.31
CA PHE A 53 -0.94 15.95 0.52
C PHE A 53 -2.00 14.91 0.15
N ILE A 54 -1.56 13.65 0.03
CA ILE A 54 -2.42 12.46 0.00
C ILE A 54 -2.00 11.53 1.14
N ASP A 55 -2.95 11.14 2.00
CA ASP A 55 -2.74 10.11 3.02
C ASP A 55 -3.10 8.73 2.47
N TYR A 56 -2.07 7.88 2.26
CA TYR A 56 -2.24 6.55 1.71
C TYR A 56 -2.65 5.49 2.74
N LYS A 57 -2.87 5.87 4.02
CA LYS A 57 -3.23 4.95 5.09
C LYS A 57 -4.50 4.15 4.79
N GLN A 58 -5.46 4.74 4.09
CA GLN A 58 -6.71 4.07 3.69
C GLN A 58 -6.52 2.97 2.65
N LEU A 59 -5.46 3.08 1.85
CA LEU A 59 -5.04 2.11 0.85
C LEU A 59 -4.03 1.10 1.42
N GLY A 60 -3.65 1.25 2.68
CA GLY A 60 -2.80 0.29 3.38
C GLY A 60 -1.31 0.65 3.42
N LEU A 61 -0.90 1.80 2.89
CA LEU A 61 0.46 2.32 3.02
C LEU A 61 0.51 3.39 4.10
N ARG A 62 1.38 3.24 5.10
CA ARG A 62 1.51 4.19 6.23
C ARG A 62 2.42 5.36 5.87
N HIS A 63 2.04 6.09 4.84
CA HIS A 63 2.79 7.22 4.34
C HIS A 63 1.85 8.33 3.87
N ILE A 64 2.23 9.57 4.17
CA ILE A 64 1.58 10.76 3.66
C ILE A 64 2.55 11.40 2.67
N LEU A 65 2.14 11.48 1.40
CA LEU A 65 2.93 12.14 0.37
C LEU A 65 2.54 13.61 0.32
N TYR A 66 3.47 14.51 0.64
CA TYR A 66 3.20 15.95 0.61
C TYR A 66 3.62 16.59 -0.72
N ALA A 67 2.86 17.60 -1.17
CA ALA A 67 3.16 18.35 -2.40
C ALA A 67 4.55 19.01 -2.37
N TRP A 68 4.96 19.54 -1.21
CA TRP A 68 6.28 20.15 -1.05
C TRP A 68 7.42 19.11 -1.16
N GLU A 69 7.20 17.84 -0.79
CA GLU A 69 8.19 16.76 -0.91
C GLU A 69 8.39 16.37 -2.38
N VAL A 70 7.30 16.37 -3.16
CA VAL A 70 7.38 16.15 -4.62
C VAL A 70 8.11 17.31 -5.30
N LEU A 71 7.77 18.56 -4.98
CA LEU A 71 8.46 19.74 -5.52
C LEU A 71 9.94 19.78 -5.12
N TYR A 72 10.27 19.41 -3.89
CA TYR A 72 11.65 19.26 -3.46
C TYR A 72 12.40 18.24 -4.32
N SER A 73 11.77 17.10 -4.62
CA SER A 73 12.38 16.05 -5.45
C SER A 73 12.57 16.48 -6.91
N ILE A 74 11.65 17.29 -7.46
CA ILE A 74 11.84 17.97 -8.75
C ILE A 74 13.09 18.85 -8.72
N ALA A 75 13.26 19.66 -7.67
CA ALA A 75 14.42 20.53 -7.53
C ALA A 75 15.74 19.75 -7.41
N VAL A 76 15.74 18.61 -6.72
CA VAL A 76 16.89 17.69 -6.65
C VAL A 76 17.30 17.27 -8.07
N VAL A 77 16.35 16.78 -8.87
CA VAL A 77 16.63 16.35 -10.26
C VAL A 77 17.10 17.52 -11.13
N GLN A 78 16.50 18.71 -10.98
CA GLN A 78 16.92 19.92 -11.68
C GLN A 78 18.37 20.30 -11.35
N CYS A 79 18.82 20.11 -10.11
CA CYS A 79 20.24 20.32 -9.75
C CYS A 79 21.15 19.36 -10.53
N HIS A 80 20.79 18.08 -10.64
CA HIS A 80 21.55 17.09 -11.43
C HIS A 80 21.61 17.45 -12.93
N LEU A 81 20.54 18.06 -13.45
CA LEU A 81 20.47 18.58 -14.83
C LEU A 81 21.15 19.94 -15.02
N GLN A 82 21.80 20.50 -13.99
CA GLN A 82 22.42 21.84 -14.02
C GLN A 82 21.41 22.99 -14.23
N GLN A 83 20.12 22.75 -13.97
CA GLN A 83 19.02 23.70 -14.08
C GLN A 83 18.81 24.42 -12.74
N TRP A 84 19.84 25.14 -12.29
CA TRP A 84 19.88 25.74 -10.95
C TRP A 84 18.83 26.82 -10.73
N GLN A 85 18.54 27.62 -11.76
CA GLN A 85 17.54 28.67 -11.68
C GLN A 85 16.13 28.08 -11.56
N GLU A 86 15.85 27.02 -12.31
CA GLU A 86 14.60 26.28 -12.26
C GLU A 86 14.44 25.57 -10.91
N ALA A 87 15.50 24.95 -10.39
CA ALA A 87 15.53 24.32 -9.06
C ALA A 87 15.13 25.32 -7.97
N ARG A 88 15.70 26.53 -8.02
CA ARG A 88 15.35 27.61 -7.08
C ARG A 88 13.87 27.98 -7.16
N VAL A 89 13.35 28.22 -8.36
CA VAL A 89 11.93 28.57 -8.56
C VAL A 89 11.00 27.44 -8.08
N THR A 90 11.39 26.19 -8.31
CA THR A 90 10.64 25.02 -7.82
C THR A 90 10.62 24.97 -6.29
N LEU A 91 11.75 25.24 -5.62
CA LEU A 91 11.81 25.28 -4.17
C LEU A 91 10.99 26.44 -3.58
N GLU A 92 11.01 27.62 -4.21
CA GLU A 92 10.17 28.75 -3.83
C GLU A 92 8.67 28.39 -3.92
N LYS A 93 8.27 27.67 -4.98
CA LYS A 93 6.90 27.11 -5.08
C LYS A 93 6.61 26.10 -3.96
N ALA A 94 7.58 25.29 -3.55
CA ALA A 94 7.40 24.30 -2.49
C ALA A 94 7.08 24.93 -1.13
N VAL A 95 7.57 26.15 -0.87
CA VAL A 95 7.29 26.90 0.38
C VAL A 95 5.79 27.18 0.53
N VAL A 96 5.07 27.46 -0.56
CA VAL A 96 3.64 27.77 -0.56
C VAL A 96 2.79 26.59 -0.11
N TRP A 97 3.20 25.36 -0.46
CA TRP A 97 2.46 24.12 -0.19
C TRP A 97 2.72 23.54 1.20
N ARG A 98 3.49 24.25 2.03
CA ARG A 98 4.10 23.68 3.23
C ARG A 98 3.35 24.01 4.52
N PRO A 99 3.27 23.07 5.47
CA PRO A 99 2.92 23.38 6.86
C PRO A 99 4.07 24.10 7.59
N GLU A 100 3.74 25.07 8.47
CA GLU A 100 4.67 26.00 9.14
C GLU A 100 5.84 25.35 9.90
N ARG A 101 5.73 24.07 10.30
CA ARG A 101 6.72 23.38 11.14
C ARG A 101 7.95 22.84 10.41
N ARG A 102 8.01 22.91 9.08
CA ARG A 102 9.12 22.32 8.32
C ARG A 102 10.12 23.36 7.77
N THR A 103 9.86 24.68 7.87
CA THR A 103 10.61 25.83 7.25
C THR A 103 12.10 25.60 6.98
N ALA A 104 12.86 25.19 8.00
CA ALA A 104 14.31 25.00 7.92
C ALA A 104 14.81 24.13 6.75
N VAL A 105 14.12 23.04 6.37
CA VAL A 105 14.63 22.12 5.32
C VAL A 105 14.61 22.77 3.92
N LEU A 106 13.61 23.60 3.61
CA LEU A 106 13.54 24.27 2.31
C LEU A 106 14.43 25.52 2.26
N GLU A 107 14.59 26.22 3.39
CA GLU A 107 15.52 27.35 3.50
C GLU A 107 16.96 26.87 3.26
N LEU A 108 17.38 25.79 3.95
CA LEU A 108 18.68 25.17 3.72
C LEU A 108 18.85 24.68 2.27
N ALA A 109 17.80 24.13 1.67
CA ALA A 109 17.84 23.70 0.27
C ALA A 109 18.02 24.88 -0.69
N LEU A 110 17.34 26.00 -0.45
CA LEU A 110 17.49 27.22 -1.23
C LEU A 110 18.90 27.80 -1.12
N GLU A 111 19.51 27.76 0.06
CA GLU A 111 20.92 28.15 0.26
C GLU A 111 21.86 27.25 -0.55
N ARG A 112 21.71 25.92 -0.43
CA ARG A 112 22.54 24.96 -1.18
C ARG A 112 22.43 25.15 -2.69
N VAL A 113 21.21 25.38 -3.21
CA VAL A 113 21.00 25.62 -4.64
C VAL A 113 21.67 26.92 -5.10
N GLN A 114 21.70 27.97 -4.27
CA GLN A 114 22.42 29.21 -4.57
C GLN A 114 23.93 28.99 -4.68
N ASP A 115 24.48 28.10 -3.85
CA ASP A 115 25.89 27.71 -3.88
C ASP A 115 26.21 26.62 -4.91
N HIS A 116 25.24 26.24 -5.76
CA HIS A 116 25.34 25.15 -6.73
C HIS A 116 25.75 23.80 -6.10
N LEU A 117 25.25 23.53 -4.89
CA LEU A 117 25.45 22.28 -4.18
C LEU A 117 24.27 21.34 -4.37
N PHE A 118 24.57 20.06 -4.62
CA PHE A 118 23.54 19.02 -4.75
C PHE A 118 22.75 18.83 -3.44
N LEU A 119 21.49 18.45 -3.61
CA LEU A 119 20.53 18.19 -2.55
C LEU A 119 20.37 16.68 -2.33
N GLU A 120 20.14 16.29 -1.07
CA GLU A 120 19.86 14.89 -0.73
C GLU A 120 18.40 14.54 -1.03
N PRO A 121 18.10 13.48 -1.79
CA PRO A 121 16.73 13.14 -2.16
C PRO A 121 15.88 12.68 -0.97
N ILE A 122 14.59 13.02 -1.00
CA ILE A 122 13.60 12.50 -0.05
C ILE A 122 13.00 11.21 -0.62
N LEU A 123 12.88 10.19 0.22
CA LEU A 123 12.27 8.91 -0.13
C LEU A 123 11.18 8.51 0.86
N VAL A 124 10.26 7.67 0.38
CA VAL A 124 9.33 6.94 1.24
C VAL A 124 10.15 6.04 2.18
N PRO A 125 9.86 6.01 3.50
CA PRO A 125 10.63 5.21 4.45
C PRO A 125 10.79 3.75 4.01
N LEU A 126 12.02 3.26 4.07
CA LEU A 126 12.33 1.88 3.71
C LEU A 126 11.54 0.91 4.60
N GLY A 127 10.95 -0.12 3.98
CA GLY A 127 10.15 -1.13 4.68
C GLY A 127 8.68 -0.77 4.88
N GLU A 128 8.26 0.45 4.52
CA GLU A 128 6.83 0.76 4.40
C GLU A 128 6.30 0.26 3.06
N LEU A 129 5.29 -0.61 3.15
CA LEU A 129 4.66 -1.29 2.02
C LEU A 129 3.15 -1.17 2.15
N PHE A 130 2.45 -1.27 1.02
CA PHE A 130 1.01 -1.45 1.02
C PHE A 130 0.66 -2.77 1.72
N ARG A 131 -0.16 -2.70 2.76
CA ARG A 131 -0.64 -3.86 3.52
C ARG A 131 -2.15 -3.98 3.43
N PRO A 132 -2.71 -5.20 3.29
CA PRO A 132 -4.14 -5.44 3.41
C PRO A 132 -4.70 -4.91 4.73
N ARG A 133 -6.00 -4.63 4.78
CA ARG A 133 -6.61 -4.09 6.00
C ARG A 133 -6.56 -5.15 7.10
N LYS A 134 -6.29 -4.72 8.34
CA LYS A 134 -6.23 -5.61 9.50
C LYS A 134 -7.46 -6.52 9.63
N LYS A 135 -8.66 -5.97 9.36
CA LYS A 135 -9.93 -6.71 9.37
C LYS A 135 -10.00 -7.84 8.34
N GLU A 136 -9.42 -7.65 7.15
CA GLU A 136 -9.39 -8.67 6.10
C GLU A 136 -8.42 -9.79 6.47
N VAL A 137 -7.28 -9.43 7.06
CA VAL A 137 -6.29 -10.40 7.56
C VAL A 137 -6.84 -11.22 8.72
N GLU A 138 -7.50 -10.57 9.69
CA GLU A 138 -8.15 -11.24 10.84
C GLU A 138 -9.33 -12.14 10.43
N GLN A 139 -9.88 -11.98 9.22
CA GLN A 139 -10.93 -12.85 8.68
C GLN A 139 -10.38 -14.09 7.97
N LEU A 140 -9.06 -14.18 7.74
CA LEU A 140 -8.44 -15.39 7.20
C LEU A 140 -8.39 -16.53 8.23
N ASP A 141 -8.47 -16.20 9.52
CA ASP A 141 -8.56 -17.21 10.57
C ASP A 141 -9.84 -18.03 10.37
N SER A 142 -9.70 -19.35 10.34
CA SER A 142 -10.82 -20.26 10.15
C SER A 142 -11.87 -20.04 11.25
N LYS A 143 -13.00 -19.42 10.88
CA LYS A 143 -14.16 -19.34 11.76
C LYS A 143 -14.97 -20.60 11.60
N ASP A 144 -15.26 -21.27 12.72
CA ASP A 144 -16.23 -22.33 12.76
C ASP A 144 -17.64 -21.72 12.63
N PHE A 145 -18.13 -21.61 11.40
CA PHE A 145 -19.44 -21.02 11.09
C PHE A 145 -20.62 -21.94 11.42
N LEU A 146 -20.37 -23.26 11.46
CA LEU A 146 -21.41 -24.27 11.64
C LEU A 146 -21.48 -24.80 13.07
N GLY A 147 -20.44 -24.54 13.88
CA GLY A 147 -20.27 -25.20 15.16
C GLY A 147 -20.11 -26.71 14.97
N LYS A 148 -20.21 -27.46 16.07
CA LYS A 148 -20.35 -28.93 15.97
C LYS A 148 -21.69 -29.24 15.30
N PRO A 149 -21.70 -29.90 14.12
CA PRO A 149 -22.95 -30.24 13.44
C PRO A 149 -23.80 -31.17 14.32
N LYS A 150 -25.11 -30.91 14.37
CA LYS A 150 -26.09 -31.66 15.15
C LYS A 150 -27.21 -32.16 14.24
N VAL A 151 -27.65 -33.39 14.45
CA VAL A 151 -28.82 -33.95 13.79
C VAL A 151 -30.07 -33.48 14.54
N ILE A 152 -31.00 -32.85 13.84
CA ILE A 152 -32.24 -32.26 14.40
C ILE A 152 -33.51 -33.02 14.01
N SER A 153 -33.39 -34.03 13.15
CA SER A 153 -34.49 -34.87 12.70
C SER A 153 -33.94 -36.25 12.36
N SER A 154 -34.64 -37.29 12.84
CA SER A 154 -34.34 -38.70 12.55
C SER A 154 -35.59 -39.35 11.97
N ILE A 155 -35.40 -40.24 11.00
CA ILE A 155 -36.45 -41.11 10.46
C ILE A 155 -36.74 -42.31 11.37
N ILE A 156 -35.90 -42.53 12.38
CA ILE A 156 -36.05 -43.60 13.36
C ILE A 156 -36.98 -43.10 14.47
N PRO A 157 -38.11 -43.78 14.73
CA PRO A 157 -39.00 -43.41 15.83
C PRO A 157 -38.30 -43.56 17.18
N ASN A 158 -38.43 -42.57 18.06
CA ASN A 158 -37.79 -42.47 19.39
C ASN A 158 -36.24 -42.38 19.38
N ASP A 159 -35.63 -41.86 18.32
CA ASP A 159 -34.18 -41.62 18.28
C ASP A 159 -33.78 -40.36 19.06
N GLU A 160 -33.13 -40.54 20.21
CA GLU A 160 -32.63 -39.45 21.06
C GLU A 160 -31.20 -39.00 20.70
N TYR A 161 -30.58 -39.61 19.68
CA TYR A 161 -29.20 -39.31 19.31
C TYR A 161 -29.10 -38.06 18.41
N ILE A 162 -28.34 -37.08 18.88
CA ILE A 162 -28.20 -35.75 18.26
C ILE A 162 -26.97 -35.66 17.33
N GLY A 163 -26.28 -36.78 17.06
CA GLY A 163 -25.08 -36.82 16.21
C GLY A 163 -25.29 -37.55 14.88
N PHE A 164 -24.26 -37.60 14.03
CA PHE A 164 -24.32 -38.40 12.81
C PHE A 164 -24.16 -39.88 13.11
N GLU A 165 -24.99 -40.74 12.50
CA GLU A 165 -25.00 -42.19 12.72
C GLU A 165 -23.61 -42.85 12.70
N PRO A 166 -22.68 -42.52 11.76
CA PRO A 166 -21.34 -43.11 11.75
C PRO A 166 -20.46 -42.73 12.94
N LEU A 167 -20.81 -41.65 13.66
CA LEU A 167 -20.10 -41.14 14.83
C LEU A 167 -20.77 -41.56 16.14
N ARG A 168 -21.83 -42.38 16.08
CA ARG A 168 -22.54 -42.86 17.27
C ARG A 168 -21.61 -43.74 18.09
N PRO A 169 -21.36 -43.42 19.37
CA PRO A 169 -20.56 -44.28 20.24
C PRO A 169 -21.22 -45.66 20.30
N GLN A 170 -20.52 -46.69 19.81
CA GLN A 170 -21.02 -48.05 19.89
C GLN A 170 -21.04 -48.49 21.35
N LYS A 171 -22.23 -48.50 21.95
CA LYS A 171 -22.48 -49.22 23.19
C LYS A 171 -22.94 -50.64 22.85
N GLN A 172 -22.41 -51.64 23.55
CA GLN A 172 -22.93 -53.01 23.46
C GLN A 172 -24.42 -53.02 23.82
N GLY A 173 -25.26 -53.48 22.90
CA GLY A 173 -26.64 -53.89 23.19
C GLY A 173 -27.79 -53.06 22.63
N PHE A 174 -27.57 -52.04 21.79
CA PHE A 174 -28.68 -51.18 21.31
C PHE A 174 -28.78 -51.00 19.78
N TYR A 175 -28.11 -51.83 18.97
CA TYR A 175 -28.25 -51.75 17.50
C TYR A 175 -28.28 -53.13 16.84
N GLU A 176 -29.46 -53.53 16.37
CA GLU A 176 -29.61 -54.49 15.27
C GLU A 176 -29.96 -53.67 14.02
N PRO A 177 -29.12 -53.66 12.96
CA PRO A 177 -29.44 -52.99 11.72
C PRO A 177 -30.68 -53.65 11.08
N SER A 178 -31.68 -52.86 10.73
CA SER A 178 -32.75 -53.33 9.83
C SER A 178 -32.14 -53.65 8.46
N ALA A 179 -32.45 -54.84 7.93
CA ALA A 179 -31.91 -55.37 6.67
C ALA A 179 -32.28 -54.56 5.41
N ASP A 180 -33.14 -53.55 5.53
CA ASP A 180 -33.60 -52.75 4.38
C ASP A 180 -32.67 -51.58 4.00
N ALA A 181 -31.56 -51.36 4.71
CA ALA A 181 -30.61 -50.27 4.42
C ALA A 181 -29.56 -50.60 3.32
N LEU A 182 -29.67 -51.75 2.65
CA LEU A 182 -28.72 -52.22 1.62
C LEU A 182 -29.32 -52.30 0.20
N ARG A 183 -30.27 -51.43 -0.15
CA ARG A 183 -30.74 -51.27 -1.54
C ARG A 183 -30.58 -49.85 -2.04
#